data_AF-A0A9E7B5Z2-F1
#
_entry.id   AF-A0A9E7B5Z2-F1
#
_cell.length_a   1.000
_cell.length_b   1.000
_cell.length_c   1.000
_cell.angle_alpha   90.00
_cell.angle_beta   90.00
_cell.angle_gamma   90.00
#
_symmetry.space_group_name_H-M   'P 1'
#
loop_
_entity.id
_entity.type
_entity.pdbx_description
1 polymer ?
#
loop_
_entity_poly.entity_id
_entity_poly.type
_entity_poly.pdbx_seq_one_letter_code
_entity_poly.pdbx_strand_id
1 'polypeptide(L)' 'LLPKWLAEKGATDVIAGGMGHKAIQIFNYNNVNVFVGAPQLPAVELAKGFLSGNIEFTANYCDH' A
#
# COMPACT_ATOMS: atom_id res chain seq x y z
N LEU A 1 17.15 2.12 0.60
CA LEU A 1 17.04 3.29 1.51
C LEU A 1 15.69 4.04 1.42
N LEU A 2 14.64 3.49 0.79
CA LEU A 2 13.31 4.11 0.74
C LEU A 2 12.34 3.76 1.92
N PRO A 3 12.36 2.53 2.50
CA PRO A 3 11.32 2.15 3.47
C PRO A 3 11.47 2.83 4.84
N LYS A 4 12.71 3.04 5.30
CA LYS A 4 12.96 3.76 6.58
C LYS A 4 12.50 5.21 6.53
N TRP A 5 12.77 5.92 5.43
CA TRP A 5 12.39 7.33 5.28
C TRP A 5 10.86 7.52 5.28
N LEU A 6 10.11 6.58 4.68
CA LEU A 6 8.64 6.59 4.72
C LEU A 6 8.10 6.36 6.13
N ALA A 7 8.67 5.39 6.87
CA ALA A 7 8.31 5.16 8.26
C ALA A 7 8.65 6.38 9.16
N GLU A 8 9.77 7.06 8.91
CA GLU A 8 10.16 8.30 9.61
C GLU A 8 9.22 9.49 9.31
N LYS A 9 8.51 9.46 8.18
CA LYS A 9 7.46 10.44 7.86
C LYS A 9 6.11 10.10 8.51
N GLY A 10 6.03 9.00 9.26
CA GLY A 10 4.80 8.53 9.89
C GLY A 10 3.83 7.90 8.90
N ALA A 11 4.31 7.44 7.74
CA ALA A 11 3.47 6.72 6.80
C ALA A 11 3.13 5.33 7.37
N THR A 12 1.86 5.11 7.67
CA THR A 12 1.34 3.83 8.19
C THR A 12 0.87 2.91 7.07
N ASP A 13 0.50 3.46 5.91
CA ASP A 13 -0.17 2.75 4.84
C ASP A 13 0.37 3.19 3.47
N VAL A 14 0.61 2.22 2.58
CA VAL A 14 1.14 2.43 1.22
C VAL A 14 0.20 1.78 0.22
N ILE A 15 -0.32 2.58 -0.72
CA ILE A 15 -1.20 2.11 -1.79
C ILE A 15 -0.41 2.05 -3.11
N ALA A 16 -0.43 0.91 -3.78
CA ALA A 16 0.25 0.70 -5.05
C ALA A 16 -0.61 -0.11 -6.03
N GLY A 17 -0.46 0.17 -7.34
CA GLY A 17 -1.06 -0.69 -8.37
C GLY A 17 -0.38 -2.08 -8.42
N GLY A 18 0.92 -2.14 -8.17
CA GLY A 18 1.68 -3.38 -8.03
C GLY A 18 2.97 -3.16 -7.26
N MET A 19 3.37 -4.16 -6.47
CA MET A 19 4.60 -4.13 -5.69
C MET A 19 5.19 -5.54 -5.58
N GLY A 20 6.52 -5.67 -5.66
CA GLY A 20 7.18 -6.96 -5.51
C GLY A 20 7.15 -7.45 -4.06
N HIS A 21 7.01 -8.77 -3.86
CA HIS A 21 6.96 -9.43 -2.54
C HIS A 21 8.06 -8.98 -1.58
N LYS A 22 9.31 -8.85 -2.05
CA LYS A 22 10.42 -8.37 -1.21
C LYS A 22 10.18 -6.96 -0.67
N ALA A 23 9.64 -6.05 -1.48
CA ALA A 23 9.34 -4.69 -1.04
C ALA A 23 8.19 -4.68 -0.04
N ILE A 24 7.14 -5.48 -0.28
CA ILE A 24 6.02 -5.66 0.65
C ILE A 24 6.54 -6.14 2.01
N GLN A 25 7.39 -7.17 2.04
CA GLN A 25 7.98 -7.69 3.29
C GLN A 25 8.78 -6.62 4.04
N ILE A 26 9.55 -5.79 3.32
CA ILE A 26 10.33 -4.72 3.95
C ILE A 26 9.40 -3.67 4.56
N PHE A 27 8.33 -3.26 3.88
CA PHE A 27 7.35 -2.31 4.43
C PHE A 27 6.65 -2.87 5.66
N ASN A 28 6.16 -4.11 5.61
CA ASN A 28 5.52 -4.76 6.76
C ASN A 28 6.48 -4.88 7.95
N TYR A 29 7.76 -5.21 7.71
CA TYR A 29 8.77 -5.24 8.77
C TYR A 29 8.98 -3.87 9.44
N ASN A 30 8.72 -2.78 8.73
CA ASN A 30 8.79 -1.41 9.27
C ASN A 30 7.43 -0.91 9.80
N ASN A 31 6.46 -1.80 10.09
CA ASN A 31 5.09 -1.46 10.50
C ASN A 31 4.33 -0.58 9.51
N VAL A 32 4.60 -0.76 8.21
CA VAL A 32 3.88 -0.07 7.14
C VAL A 32 3.03 -1.08 6.39
N ASN A 33 1.71 -0.89 6.43
CA ASN A 33 0.76 -1.69 5.67
C ASN A 33 0.93 -1.38 4.18
N VAL A 34 0.86 -2.42 3.36
CA VAL A 34 0.86 -2.25 1.91
C VAL A 34 -0.48 -2.72 1.38
N PHE A 35 -1.03 -1.98 0.42
CA PHE A 35 -2.23 -2.31 -0.33
C PHE A 35 -1.85 -2.31 -1.80
N VAL A 36 -1.75 -3.51 -2.39
CA VAL A 36 -1.45 -3.69 -3.80
C VAL A 36 -2.71 -3.87 -4.64
N GLY A 37 -2.62 -3.73 -5.97
CA GLY A 37 -3.77 -3.91 -6.86
C GLY A 37 -4.78 -2.78 -6.80
N ALA A 38 -4.33 -1.58 -6.44
CA ALA A 38 -5.13 -0.38 -6.57
C ALA A 38 -5.49 -0.13 -8.05
N PRO A 39 -6.73 0.25 -8.38
CA PRO A 39 -7.11 0.58 -9.75
C PRO A 39 -6.29 1.78 -10.25
N GLN A 40 -6.13 1.92 -11.57
CA GLN A 40 -5.49 3.09 -12.18
C GLN A 40 -6.42 4.32 -12.06
N LEU A 41 -6.41 4.93 -10.88
CA LEU A 41 -7.15 6.14 -10.55
C LEU A 41 -6.18 7.25 -10.14
N PRO A 42 -6.62 8.52 -10.19
CA PRO A 42 -5.86 9.62 -9.63
C PRO A 42 -5.55 9.38 -8.16
N ALA A 43 -4.36 9.78 -7.69
CA ALA A 43 -3.94 9.58 -6.30
C ALA A 43 -4.95 10.14 -5.27
N VAL A 44 -5.61 11.25 -5.60
CA VAL A 44 -6.64 11.87 -4.76
C VAL A 44 -7.88 10.97 -4.64
N GLU A 45 -8.31 10.33 -5.73
CA GLU A 45 -9.46 9.42 -5.71
C GLU A 45 -9.12 8.12 -4.99
N LEU A 46 -7.90 7.59 -5.19
CA LEU A 46 -7.41 6.45 -4.43
C LEU A 46 -7.39 6.73 -2.93
N ALA A 47 -6.85 7.87 -2.51
CA ALA A 47 -6.84 8.25 -1.09
C ALA A 47 -8.26 8.41 -0.54
N LYS A 48 -9.15 9.09 -1.27
CA LYS A 48 -10.56 9.28 -0.85
C LYS A 48 -11.32 7.96 -0.73
N GLY A 49 -11.16 7.07 -1.69
CA GLY A 49 -11.84 5.79 -1.69
C GLY A 49 -11.27 4.82 -0.65
N PHE A 50 -9.96 4.86 -0.39
CA PHE A 50 -9.33 4.17 0.73
C PHE A 50 -9.88 4.65 2.08
N LEU A 51 -9.93 5.97 2.28
CA LEU A 51 -10.49 6.59 3.49
C LEU A 51 -11.99 6.31 3.65
N SER A 52 -12.74 6.16 2.56
CA SER A 52 -14.17 5.84 2.58
C SER A 52 -14.47 4.34 2.67
N GLY A 53 -13.44 3.48 2.63
CA GLY A 53 -13.63 2.02 2.59
C GLY A 53 -14.30 1.50 1.32
N ASN A 54 -14.33 2.29 0.25
CA ASN A 54 -15.07 2.02 -1.00
C ASN A 54 -14.13 1.67 -2.17
N ILE A 55 -12.87 1.34 -1.90
CA ILE A 55 -11.93 0.86 -2.90
C ILE A 55 -11.61 -0.60 -2.63
N GLU A 56 -11.87 -1.41 -3.64
CA GLU A 56 -11.41 -2.80 -3.67
C GLU A 56 -10.00 -2.86 -4.26
N PHE A 57 -9.10 -3.48 -3.51
CA PHE A 57 -7.75 -3.77 -3.95
C PHE A 57 -7.76 -5.14 -4.61
N THR A 58 -7.46 -5.18 -5.90
CA THR A 58 -7.52 -6.44 -6.68
C THR A 58 -6.38 -7.40 -6.32
N ALA A 59 -5.31 -6.92 -5.68
CA ALA A 59 -4.24 -7.80 -5.27
C ALA A 59 -4.71 -8.60 -4.08
N ASN A 60 -5.23 -9.78 -4.41
CA ASN A 60 -5.24 -10.93 -3.54
C ASN A 60 -3.85 -11.06 -2.91
N TYR A 61 -3.75 -10.69 -1.65
CA TYR A 61 -2.93 -11.44 -0.72
C TYR A 61 -3.57 -12.82 -0.64
N CYS A 62 -3.44 -13.64 -1.69
CA CYS A 62 -3.72 -15.05 -1.60
C CYS A 62 -2.68 -15.59 -0.64
N ASP A 63 -3.07 -15.65 0.62
CA ASP A 63 -2.61 -16.58 1.62
C ASP A 63 -2.54 -17.96 0.98
N HIS A 64 -1.33 -18.38 0.56
CA HIS A 64 -0.79 -19.72 0.76
C HIS A 64 0.67 -19.81 0.28
#